data_AF-W4G4U2-F1
#
_entry.id   AF-W4G4U2-F1
#
_cell.length_a   1.000
_cell.length_b   1.000
_cell.length_c   1.000
_cell.angle_alpha   90.00
_cell.angle_beta   90.00
_cell.angle_gamma   90.00
#
_symmetry.space_group_name_H-M   'P 1'
#
loop_
_entity.id
_entity.type
_entity.pdbx_description
1 polymer ?
#
loop_
_entity_poly.entity_id
_entity_poly.type
_entity_poly.pdbx_seq_one_letter_code
_entity_poly.pdbx_strand_id
1 'polypeptide(L)'
;MAVAAALVSYMQSGHHQDMLDTGCFIKAEFEQCEPPVLRSRYLLASPRDLDRYVAEHAEAMRSDFQVHFPNGIIVCERSTWRVLVTSPTTVVM
;
A
#
# COMPACT_ATOMS: atom_id res chain seq x y z
N MET A 1 1.71 1.49 -19.88
CA MET A 1 2.91 0.62 -19.68
C MET A 1 3.97 1.30 -18.82
N ALA A 2 4.49 2.48 -19.19
CA ALA A 2 5.55 3.15 -18.41
C ALA A 2 5.16 3.50 -16.94
N VAL A 3 3.94 4.03 -16.71
CA VAL A 3 3.50 4.46 -15.38
C VAL A 3 3.35 3.28 -14.40
N ALA A 4 2.82 2.14 -14.83
CA ALA A 4 2.67 0.96 -13.98
C ALA A 4 4.03 0.38 -13.56
N ALA A 5 5.00 0.31 -14.48
CA ALA A 5 6.36 -0.14 -14.16
C ALA A 5 7.07 0.83 -13.19
N ALA A 6 6.91 2.15 -13.39
CA ALA A 6 7.43 3.16 -12.47
C ALA A 6 6.80 3.04 -11.08
N LEU A 7 5.48 2.79 -11.00
CA LEU A 7 4.79 2.55 -9.74
C LEU A 7 5.33 1.29 -9.04
N VAL A 8 5.52 0.18 -9.77
CA VAL A 8 6.14 -1.02 -9.18
C VAL A 8 7.50 -0.72 -8.59
N SER A 9 8.37 -0.02 -9.32
CA SER A 9 9.69 0.37 -8.82
C SER A 9 9.60 1.24 -7.58
N TYR A 10 8.73 2.26 -7.58
CA TYR A 10 8.53 3.17 -6.45
C TYR A 10 8.10 2.41 -5.19
N MET A 11 7.09 1.54 -5.32
CA MET A 11 6.55 0.75 -4.22
C MET A 11 7.59 -0.23 -3.64
N GLN A 12 8.40 -0.86 -4.50
CA GLN A 12 9.48 -1.77 -4.09
C GLN A 12 10.70 -1.05 -3.51
N SER A 13 10.93 0.21 -3.88
CA SER A 13 12.15 0.95 -3.52
C SER A 13 12.10 1.66 -2.17
N GLY A 14 10.92 1.89 -1.59
CA GLY A 14 10.85 2.62 -0.32
C GLY A 14 9.45 2.81 0.25
N HIS A 15 8.45 3.10 -0.58
CA HIS A 15 7.13 3.52 -0.07
C HIS A 15 6.46 2.51 0.89
N HIS A 16 6.64 1.21 0.66
CA HIS A 16 6.14 0.20 1.60
C HIS A 16 6.84 0.21 2.95
N GLN A 17 8.14 0.50 2.97
CA GLN A 17 8.89 0.68 4.20
C GLN A 17 8.46 1.97 4.90
N ASP A 18 8.28 3.07 4.17
CA ASP A 18 7.80 4.34 4.75
C ASP A 18 6.44 4.17 5.43
N MET A 19 5.56 3.36 4.85
CA MET A 19 4.28 3.01 5.45
C MET A 19 4.46 2.22 6.76
N LEU A 20 5.36 1.23 6.81
CA LEU A 20 5.67 0.49 8.04
C LEU A 20 6.29 1.40 9.12
N ASP A 21 7.15 2.33 8.72
CA ASP A 21 7.87 3.24 9.61
C ASP A 21 6.95 4.25 10.31
N THR A 22 5.71 4.44 9.82
CA THR A 22 4.66 5.16 10.57
C THR A 22 4.31 4.49 11.90
N GLY A 23 4.63 3.21 12.08
CA GLY A 23 4.23 2.41 13.24
C GLY A 23 2.72 2.15 13.32
N CYS A 24 1.95 2.47 12.27
CA CYS A 24 0.52 2.20 12.19
C CYS A 24 0.23 0.80 11.61
N PHE A 25 1.14 0.24 10.81
CA PHE A 25 0.97 -1.05 10.16
C PHE A 25 1.99 -2.08 10.64
N ILE A 26 1.58 -3.34 10.76
CA ILE A 26 2.43 -4.45 11.21
C ILE A 26 2.88 -5.36 10.06
N LYS A 27 2.30 -5.19 8.87
CA LYS A 27 2.66 -5.93 7.65
C LYS A 27 2.29 -5.11 6.42
N ALA A 28 3.11 -5.19 5.38
CA ALA A 28 2.83 -4.67 4.05
C ALA A 28 3.03 -5.78 3.01
N GLU A 29 2.16 -5.84 2.01
CA GLU A 29 2.25 -6.75 0.86
C GLU A 29 1.95 -5.97 -0.42
N PHE A 30 2.72 -6.22 -1.49
CA PHE A 30 2.51 -5.63 -2.81
C PHE A 30 2.27 -6.71 -3.85
N GLU A 31 1.23 -6.56 -4.66
CA GLU A 31 0.74 -7.61 -5.54
C GLU A 31 0.37 -7.06 -6.91
N GLN A 32 0.67 -7.85 -7.95
CA GLN A 32 0.05 -7.73 -9.26
C GLN A 32 -1.30 -8.47 -9.22
N CYS A 33 -2.40 -7.75 -9.49
CA CYS A 33 -3.70 -8.36 -9.75
C CYS A 33 -3.74 -8.76 -11.23
N GLU A 34 -4.48 -8.02 -12.06
CA GLU A 34 -4.42 -8.11 -13.53
C GLU A 34 -3.73 -6.87 -14.06
N PRO A 35 -2.81 -6.93 -15.04
CA PRO A 35 -2.21 -5.72 -15.58
C PRO A 35 -3.28 -4.75 -16.15
N PRO A 36 -3.27 -3.45 -15.79
CA PRO A 36 -2.26 -2.72 -15.01
C PRO A 36 -2.60 -2.52 -13.52
N VAL A 37 -3.59 -3.24 -12.98
CA VAL A 37 -4.10 -3.15 -11.60
C VAL A 37 -3.12 -3.77 -10.60
N LEU A 38 -2.68 -2.95 -9.65
CA LEU A 38 -1.78 -3.32 -8.56
C LEU A 38 -2.52 -3.19 -7.23
N ARG A 39 -2.11 -3.95 -6.22
CA ARG A 39 -2.70 -3.88 -4.87
C ARG A 39 -1.61 -3.81 -3.81
N SER A 40 -1.76 -2.86 -2.90
CA SER A 40 -1.08 -2.87 -1.60
C SER A 40 -2.03 -3.35 -0.53
N ARG A 41 -1.58 -4.27 0.32
CA ARG A 41 -2.31 -4.71 1.52
C ARG A 41 -1.49 -4.37 2.74
N TYR A 42 -2.09 -3.59 3.65
CA TYR A 42 -1.47 -3.24 4.93
C TYR A 42 -2.28 -3.85 6.07
N LEU A 43 -1.60 -4.54 6.98
CA LEU A 43 -2.23 -5.10 8.18
C LEU A 43 -2.07 -4.14 9.35
N LEU A 44 -3.18 -3.90 10.03
CA LEU A 44 -3.24 -3.08 11.24
C LEU A 44 -3.39 -4.01 12.45
N ALA A 45 -2.83 -3.64 13.61
CA ALA A 45 -3.08 -4.34 14.86
C ALA A 45 -4.49 -4.04 15.40
N SER A 46 -4.98 -2.82 15.18
CA SER A 46 -6.32 -2.40 15.58
C SER A 46 -6.92 -1.36 14.63
N PRO A 47 -8.26 -1.15 14.64
CA PRO A 47 -8.88 -0.06 13.89
C PRO A 47 -8.35 1.34 14.25
N ARG A 48 -7.93 1.55 15.51
CA ARG A 48 -7.38 2.84 15.98
C ARG A 48 -6.08 3.22 15.27
N ASP A 49 -5.32 2.23 14.81
CA ASP A 49 -4.10 2.49 14.06
C ASP A 49 -4.39 3.09 12.68
N LEU A 50 -5.55 2.77 12.09
CA LEU A 50 -5.99 3.39 10.85
C LEU A 50 -6.40 4.85 11.09
N ASP A 51 -7.12 5.11 12.17
CA ASP A 51 -7.51 6.48 12.55
C ASP A 51 -6.27 7.36 12.76
N ARG A 52 -5.26 6.83 13.47
CA ARG A 52 -3.96 7.49 13.66
C ARG A 52 -3.25 7.72 12.32
N TYR A 53 -3.17 6.72 11.45
CA TYR A 53 -2.57 6.88 10.12
C TYR A 53 -3.25 7.99 9.32
N VAL A 54 -4.59 8.01 9.30
CA VAL A 54 -5.37 9.02 8.57
C VAL A 54 -5.15 10.42 9.15
N ALA A 55 -5.11 10.54 10.47
CA ALA A 55 -4.95 11.82 11.15
C ALA A 55 -3.53 12.40 11.07
N GLU A 56 -2.50 11.55 11.12
CA GLU A 56 -1.12 11.99 11.35
C GLU A 56 -0.19 11.81 10.13
N HIS A 57 -0.46 10.85 9.24
CA HIS A 57 0.51 10.43 8.21
C HIS A 57 -0.03 10.49 6.78
N ALA A 58 -1.33 10.29 6.58
CA ALA A 58 -1.91 10.11 5.25
C ALA A 58 -1.77 11.35 4.34
N GLU A 59 -1.68 12.56 4.90
CA GLU A 59 -1.43 13.77 4.10
C GLU A 59 0.01 13.84 3.60
N ALA A 60 0.99 13.60 4.47
CA ALA A 60 2.40 13.59 4.10
C ALA A 60 2.68 12.50 3.05
N MET A 61 2.15 11.29 3.24
CA MET A 61 2.31 10.18 2.30
C MET A 61 1.69 10.47 0.93
N ARG A 62 0.53 11.13 0.89
CA ARG A 62 -0.09 11.55 -0.38
C ARG A 62 0.72 12.63 -1.08
N SER A 63 1.27 13.57 -0.31
CA SER A 63 2.07 14.66 -0.86
C SER A 63 3.36 14.14 -1.47
N ASP A 64 4.06 13.23 -0.78
CA ASP A 64 5.24 12.55 -1.29
C ASP A 64 4.94 11.76 -2.56
N PHE A 65 3.88 10.95 -2.54
CA PHE A 65 3.42 10.22 -3.73
C PHE A 65 3.18 11.13 -4.95
N GLN A 66 2.61 12.32 -4.73
CA GLN A 66 2.35 13.30 -5.79
C GLN A 66 3.64 13.93 -6.35
N VAL A 67 4.72 14.01 -5.59
CA VAL A 67 6.04 14.43 -6.10
C VAL A 67 6.59 13.42 -7.10
N HIS A 68 6.40 12.13 -6.84
CA HIS A 68 6.87 11.05 -7.71
C HIS A 68 5.97 10.81 -8.93
N PHE A 69 4.67 11.03 -8.78
CA PHE A 69 3.69 10.86 -9.85
C PHE A 69 2.88 12.15 -10.09
N PRO A 70 3.53 13.25 -10.54
CA PRO A 70 2.86 14.52 -10.76
C PRO A 70 1.95 14.50 -12.00
N ASN A 71 2.21 13.57 -12.92
CA ASN A 71 1.50 13.42 -14.18
C ASN A 71 1.11 11.95 -14.40
N GLY A 72 -0.09 11.73 -14.92
CA GLY A 72 -0.65 10.40 -15.16
C GLY A 72 -1.86 10.13 -14.26
N ILE A 73 -2.87 9.46 -14.81
CA ILE A 73 -4.07 9.11 -14.05
C ILE A 73 -3.77 7.82 -13.29
N ILE A 74 -3.39 7.96 -12.02
CA ILE A 74 -3.40 6.85 -11.05
C ILE A 74 -4.68 7.01 -10.23
N VAL A 75 -5.57 6.04 -10.35
CA VAL A 75 -6.78 5.96 -9.52
C VAL A 75 -6.47 5.06 -8.33
N CYS A 76 -6.49 5.63 -7.13
CA CYS A 76 -6.29 4.90 -5.90
C CYS A 76 -7.63 4.67 -5.22
N GLU A 77 -8.03 3.41 -5.07
CA GLU A 77 -9.16 3.01 -4.25
C GLU A 77 -8.66 2.40 -2.93
N ARG A 78 -9.42 2.61 -1.85
CA ARG A 78 -9.14 2.03 -0.54
C ARG A 78 -10.39 1.34 -0.01
N SER A 79 -10.21 0.11 0.44
CA SER A 79 -11.19 -0.62 1.22
C SER A 79 -10.57 -1.14 2.51
N THR A 80 -11.41 -1.37 3.51
CA THR A 80 -11.02 -1.94 4.80
C THR A 80 -11.81 -3.20 5.05
N TRP A 81 -11.15 -4.26 5.50
CA TRP A 81 -11.78 -5.52 5.84
C TRP A 81 -11.20 -6.08 7.13
N ARG A 82 -11.95 -7.01 7.75
CA ARG A 82 -11.47 -7.79 8.90
C ARG A 82 -11.05 -9.17 8.42
N VAL A 83 -9.82 -9.57 8.70
CA VAL A 83 -9.37 -10.94 8.46
C VAL A 83 -10.13 -11.87 9.41
N LEU A 84 -10.93 -12.78 8.86
CA LEU A 84 -11.71 -13.76 9.64
C LEU A 84 -10.94 -15.06 9.87
N VAL A 85 -10.15 -15.47 8.88
CA VAL A 85 -9.32 -16.67 8.92
C VAL A 85 -8.11 -16.45 8.02
N THR A 86 -6.96 -17.01 8.38
CA THR A 86 -5.79 -17.13 7.50
C THR A 86 -5.41 -18.59 7.47
N SER A 87 -5.42 -19.19 6.27
CA SER A 87 -4.91 -20.54 6.06
C SER A 87 -3.46 -20.45 5.60
N PRO A 88 -2.57 -21.36 6.03
CA PRO A 88 -1.21 -21.41 5.52
C PRO A 88 -1.24 -21.61 4.01
N THR A 89 -0.47 -20.81 3.28
CA THR A 89 -0.31 -20.95 1.82
C THR A 89 0.94 -21.77 1.55
N THR A 90 0.79 -22.96 0.97
CA THR A 90 1.89 -23.62 0.26
C THR A 90 1.90 -23.07 -1.16
N VAL A 91 2.78 -22.11 -1.44
CA VAL A 91 3.05 -21.71 -2.82
C VAL A 91 4.01 -22.75 -3.40
N VAL A 92 3.52 -23.61 -4.29
CA VAL A 92 4.40 -24.42 -5.14
C VAL A 92 4.89 -23.49 -6.24
N MET A 93 6.19 -23.17 -6.22
CA MET A 93 6.88 -22.44 -7.30
C MET A 93 7.00 -23.31 -8.54
#